data_AF-E3QPK6-F1
#
_entry.id   AF-E3QPK6-F1
#
_cell.length_a   1.000
_cell.length_b   1.000
_cell.length_c   1.000
_cell.angle_alpha   90.00
_cell.angle_beta   90.00
_cell.angle_gamma   90.00
#
_symmetry.space_group_name_H-M   'P 1'
#
loop_
_entity.id
_entity.type
_entity.pdbx_description
1 polymer ?
#
loop_
_entity_poly.entity_id
_entity_poly.type
_entity_poly.pdbx_seq_one_letter_code
_entity_poly.pdbx_strand_id
1 'polypeptide(L)'
;MMEAVAYALSIYWVANDGIIAPSPVCWAQGWLGSTSNLAASLFLTAISVSTFLTVGLGYKLAPWAVYATVIVLWVFDFGINGAGVIASVLHPGAPNESFYMRANVWCWISTAYDSWRLWAHYFWIMVSIAITVTLYSFVFFTLWRQKRN
;
A
#
# COMPACT_ATOMS: atom_id res chain seq x y z
N MET A 1 -2.71 7.84 -8.72
CA MET A 1 -3.48 9.10 -8.52
C MET A 1 -3.66 9.43 -7.03
N MET A 2 -4.07 8.51 -6.16
CA MET A 2 -4.21 8.77 -4.71
C MET A 2 -2.91 9.25 -4.04
N GLU A 3 -1.76 8.63 -4.35
CA GLU A 3 -0.45 9.03 -3.82
C GLU A 3 -0.10 10.50 -4.17
N ALA A 4 -0.34 10.90 -5.41
CA ALA A 4 -0.09 12.27 -5.85
C ALA A 4 -0.95 13.29 -5.07
N VAL A 5 -2.21 12.94 -4.78
CA VAL A 5 -3.08 13.78 -3.93
C VAL A 5 -2.56 13.83 -2.50
N ALA A 6 -2.12 12.71 -1.94
CA ALA A 6 -1.55 12.66 -0.60
C ALA A 6 -0.33 13.60 -0.46
N TYR A 7 0.56 13.62 -1.45
CA TYR A 7 1.71 14.54 -1.44
C TYR A 7 1.36 15.97 -1.84
N ALA A 8 0.35 16.20 -2.68
CA ALA A 8 -0.13 17.55 -3.00
C ALA A 8 -0.69 18.26 -1.76
N LEU A 9 -1.25 17.52 -0.79
CA LEU A 9 -1.67 18.08 0.50
C LEU A 9 -0.51 18.71 1.28
N SER A 10 0.75 18.41 0.95
CA SER A 10 1.89 19.09 1.57
C SER A 10 1.97 20.59 1.26
N ILE A 11 1.27 21.08 0.22
CA ILE A 11 1.11 22.52 -0.03
C ILE A 11 0.45 23.21 1.16
N TYR A 12 -0.48 22.54 1.85
CA TYR A 12 -1.12 23.06 3.06
C TYR A 12 -0.10 23.31 4.18
N TRP A 13 0.89 22.43 4.35
CA TRP A 13 1.93 22.60 5.37
C TRP A 13 2.84 23.78 5.07
N VAL A 14 3.17 24.00 3.79
CA VAL A 14 3.96 25.15 3.36
C VAL A 14 3.20 26.45 3.60
N ALA A 15 1.90 26.49 3.31
CA ALA A 15 1.07 27.68 3.51
C ALA A 15 0.88 28.05 5.00
N ASN A 16 0.97 27.08 5.92
CA ASN A 16 0.79 27.28 7.35
C ASN A 16 2.10 27.27 8.15
N ASP A 17 3.26 27.27 7.47
CA ASP A 17 4.60 27.23 8.06
C ASP A 17 4.78 26.13 9.13
N GLY A 18 4.19 24.96 8.89
CA GLY A 18 4.22 23.88 9.87
C GLY A 18 3.29 22.72 9.55
N ILE A 19 3.58 21.56 10.16
CA ILE A 19 2.73 20.36 10.07
C ILE A 19 1.88 20.29 11.32
N ILE A 20 0.60 20.58 11.15
CA ILE A 20 -0.39 20.63 12.23
C ILE A 20 -1.05 19.26 12.35
N ALA A 21 -0.77 18.57 13.44
CA ALA A 21 -1.35 17.27 13.77
C ALA A 21 -1.76 17.25 15.26
N PRO A 22 -2.93 16.71 15.62
CA PRO A 22 -3.93 16.11 14.73
C PRO A 22 -4.72 17.17 13.93
N SER A 23 -5.01 16.90 12.65
CA SER A 23 -5.87 17.74 11.80
C SER A 23 -6.54 16.92 10.69
N PRO A 24 -7.67 17.38 10.10
CA PRO A 24 -8.32 16.69 8.98
C PRO A 24 -7.42 16.53 7.75
N VAL A 25 -6.55 17.51 7.47
CA VAL A 25 -5.58 17.46 6.37
C VAL A 25 -4.53 16.38 6.64
N CYS A 26 -4.04 16.29 7.88
CA CYS A 26 -3.09 15.26 8.30
C CYS A 26 -3.70 13.86 8.17
N TRP A 27 -4.95 13.69 8.59
CA TRP A 27 -5.68 12.43 8.46
C TRP A 27 -5.88 12.03 6.99
N ALA A 28 -6.32 12.97 6.15
CA ALA A 28 -6.52 12.72 4.72
C ALA A 28 -5.20 12.35 4.01
N GLN A 29 -4.11 13.06 4.33
CA GLN A 29 -2.78 12.75 3.79
C GLN A 29 -2.31 11.36 4.22
N GLY A 30 -2.44 11.02 5.50
CA GLY A 30 -2.05 9.72 6.02
C GLY A 30 -2.86 8.56 5.42
N TRP A 31 -4.18 8.74 5.30
CA TRP A 31 -5.08 7.75 4.70
C TRP A 31 -4.77 7.51 3.22
N LEU A 32 -4.72 8.58 2.42
CA LEU A 32 -4.46 8.48 0.99
C LEU A 32 -3.07 7.90 0.72
N GLY A 33 -2.05 8.34 1.46
CA GLY A 33 -0.69 7.83 1.34
C GLY A 33 -0.61 6.34 1.66
N SER A 34 -1.15 5.92 2.81
CA SER A 34 -1.05 4.52 3.27
C SER A 34 -1.81 3.54 2.38
N THR A 35 -3.05 3.90 2.01
CA THR A 35 -3.90 3.13 1.07
C THR A 35 -3.20 3.02 -0.29
N SER A 36 -2.69 4.13 -0.83
CA SER A 36 -2.10 4.13 -2.17
C SER A 36 -0.83 3.27 -2.28
N ASN A 37 0.06 3.35 -1.30
CA ASN A 37 1.33 2.62 -1.31
C ASN A 37 1.12 1.11 -1.14
N LEU A 38 0.23 0.71 -0.21
CA LEU A 38 -0.10 -0.68 -0.02
C LEU A 38 -0.84 -1.26 -1.23
N ALA A 39 -1.86 -0.58 -1.74
CA ALA A 39 -2.56 -0.99 -2.97
C ALA A 39 -1.58 -1.16 -4.14
N ALA A 40 -0.70 -0.18 -4.39
CA ALA A 40 0.28 -0.27 -5.47
C ALA A 40 1.15 -1.52 -5.39
N SER A 41 1.63 -1.85 -4.18
CA SER A 41 2.44 -3.05 -3.93
C SER A 41 1.66 -4.34 -4.18
N LEU A 42 0.43 -4.43 -3.68
CA LEU A 42 -0.44 -5.60 -3.86
C LEU A 42 -0.84 -5.83 -5.32
N PHE A 43 -1.24 -4.77 -6.03
CA PHE A 43 -1.60 -4.85 -7.44
C PHE A 43 -0.39 -5.20 -8.32
N LEU A 44 0.80 -4.68 -8.00
CA LEU A 44 2.02 -5.06 -8.70
C LEU A 44 2.34 -6.56 -8.51
N THR A 45 2.12 -7.10 -7.31
CA THR A 45 2.23 -8.54 -7.08
C THR A 45 1.23 -9.32 -7.91
N ALA A 46 -0.05 -8.93 -7.94
CA ALA A 46 -1.07 -9.61 -8.76
C ALA A 46 -0.76 -9.56 -10.27
N ILE A 47 -0.22 -8.44 -10.76
CA ILE A 47 0.26 -8.32 -12.14
C ILE A 47 1.42 -9.29 -12.37
N SER A 48 2.41 -9.34 -11.47
CA SER A 48 3.55 -10.25 -11.62
C SER A 48 3.15 -11.73 -11.65
N VAL A 49 2.16 -12.13 -10.84
CA VAL A 49 1.55 -13.47 -10.87
C VAL A 49 0.87 -13.73 -12.21
N SER A 50 0.07 -12.78 -12.69
CA SER A 50 -0.64 -12.91 -13.97
C SER A 50 0.32 -13.02 -15.16
N THR A 51 1.40 -12.24 -15.14
CA THR A 51 2.49 -12.32 -16.13
C THR A 51 3.20 -13.67 -16.06
N PHE A 52 3.53 -14.16 -14.85
CA PHE A 52 4.16 -15.47 -14.68
C PHE A 52 3.27 -16.62 -15.20
N LEU A 53 1.97 -16.60 -14.91
CA LEU A 53 1.02 -17.59 -15.42
C LEU A 53 0.96 -17.57 -16.95
N THR A 54 0.88 -16.38 -17.54
CA THR A 54 0.71 -16.24 -18.99
C THR A 54 2.01 -16.54 -19.76
N VAL A 55 3.13 -15.98 -19.33
CA VAL A 55 4.42 -16.08 -20.04
C VAL A 55 5.20 -17.31 -19.63
N GLY A 56 5.21 -17.64 -18.33
CA GLY A 56 5.94 -18.77 -17.79
C GLY A 56 5.23 -20.10 -18.04
N LEU A 57 3.91 -20.15 -17.81
CA LEU A 57 3.12 -21.39 -17.87
C LEU A 57 2.17 -21.48 -19.07
N GLY A 58 2.05 -20.43 -19.89
CA GLY A 58 1.11 -20.39 -21.02
C GLY A 58 -0.37 -20.35 -20.60
N TYR A 59 -0.66 -20.13 -19.32
CA TYR A 59 -2.01 -20.14 -18.76
C TYR A 59 -2.64 -18.74 -18.82
N LYS A 60 -3.76 -18.61 -19.51
CA LYS A 60 -4.54 -17.36 -19.56
C LYS A 60 -5.56 -17.32 -18.44
N LEU A 61 -5.48 -16.30 -17.60
CA LEU A 61 -6.47 -16.03 -16.58
C LEU A 61 -7.84 -15.70 -17.19
N ALA A 62 -8.90 -16.26 -16.62
CA ALA A 62 -10.25 -15.89 -16.98
C ALA A 62 -10.57 -14.46 -16.51
N PRO A 63 -11.36 -13.66 -17.25
CA PRO A 63 -11.68 -12.27 -16.88
C PRO A 63 -12.29 -12.14 -15.49
N TRP A 64 -13.16 -13.08 -15.09
CA TRP A 64 -13.79 -13.06 -13.77
C TRP A 64 -12.78 -13.15 -12.62
N ALA A 65 -11.69 -13.90 -12.80
CA ALA A 65 -10.64 -14.05 -11.78
C ALA A 65 -9.87 -12.74 -11.58
N VAL A 66 -9.66 -11.98 -12.66
CA VAL A 66 -9.05 -10.65 -12.59
C VAL A 66 -9.96 -9.70 -11.82
N TYR A 67 -11.26 -9.64 -12.15
CA TYR A 67 -12.20 -8.77 -11.43
C TYR A 67 -12.32 -9.14 -9.95
N ALA A 68 -12.41 -10.44 -9.64
CA ALA A 68 -12.43 -10.93 -8.26
C ALA A 68 -11.15 -10.52 -7.50
N THR A 69 -9.99 -10.65 -8.13
CA THR A 69 -8.70 -10.23 -7.53
C THR A 69 -8.71 -8.73 -7.24
N VAL A 70 -9.13 -7.90 -8.19
CA VAL A 70 -9.21 -6.44 -8.00
C VAL A 70 -10.09 -6.08 -6.81
N ILE A 71 -11.28 -6.70 -6.69
CA ILE A 71 -12.20 -6.45 -5.59
C ILE A 71 -11.59 -6.87 -4.25
N VAL A 72 -11.01 -8.08 -4.18
CA VAL A 72 -10.39 -8.60 -2.96
C VAL A 72 -9.25 -7.70 -2.50
N LEU A 73 -8.39 -7.24 -3.41
CA LEU A 73 -7.26 -6.37 -3.05
C LEU A 73 -7.71 -5.02 -2.52
N TRP A 74 -8.75 -4.41 -3.11
CA TRP A 74 -9.31 -3.16 -2.59
C TRP A 74 -9.97 -3.33 -1.23
N VAL A 75 -10.77 -4.39 -1.05
CA VAL A 75 -11.41 -4.68 0.24
C VAL A 75 -10.36 -4.93 1.31
N PHE A 76 -9.30 -5.65 0.97
CA PHE A 76 -8.19 -5.91 1.88
C PHE A 76 -7.44 -4.63 2.26
N ASP A 77 -7.06 -3.80 1.29
CA ASP A 77 -6.31 -2.57 1.50
C ASP A 77 -7.10 -1.53 2.32
N PHE A 78 -8.35 -1.24 1.93
CA PHE A 78 -9.21 -0.37 2.74
C PHE A 78 -9.56 -0.99 4.09
N GLY A 79 -9.73 -2.31 4.14
CA GLY A 79 -10.04 -3.05 5.36
C GLY A 79 -8.93 -2.96 6.38
N ILE A 80 -7.67 -3.16 5.99
CA ILE A 80 -6.54 -3.15 6.93
C ILE A 80 -6.19 -1.73 7.42
N ASN A 81 -6.25 -0.74 6.52
CA ASN A 81 -6.08 0.67 6.90
C ASN A 81 -7.24 1.16 7.79
N GLY A 82 -8.47 0.77 7.45
CA GLY A 82 -9.67 1.07 8.25
C GLY A 82 -9.65 0.40 9.62
N ALA A 83 -9.22 -0.88 9.69
CA ALA A 83 -9.06 -1.61 10.94
C ALA A 83 -8.03 -0.93 11.86
N GLY A 84 -6.92 -0.43 11.31
CA GLY A 84 -5.94 0.35 12.09
C GLY A 84 -6.54 1.64 12.68
N VAL A 85 -7.34 2.37 11.90
CA VAL A 85 -8.06 3.55 12.39
C VAL A 85 -9.05 3.17 13.49
N ILE A 86 -9.86 2.13 13.30
CA ILE A 86 -10.82 1.65 14.32
C ILE A 86 -10.08 1.22 15.60
N ALA A 87 -8.99 0.46 15.47
CA ALA A 87 -8.18 0.03 16.59
C ALA A 87 -7.60 1.21 17.38
N SER A 88 -7.19 2.28 16.71
CA SER A 88 -6.70 3.50 17.38
C SER A 88 -7.77 4.20 18.23
N VAL A 89 -9.05 4.09 17.84
CA VAL A 89 -10.17 4.67 18.59
C VAL A 89 -10.52 3.81 19.79
N LEU A 90 -10.46 2.48 19.65
CA LEU A 90 -10.76 1.52 20.72
C LEU A 90 -9.64 1.43 21.76
N HIS A 91 -8.39 1.52 21.31
CA HIS A 91 -7.18 1.40 22.14
C HIS A 91 -6.23 2.56 21.86
N PRO A 92 -6.48 3.76 22.43
CA PRO A 92 -5.64 4.93 22.20
C PRO A 92 -4.22 4.69 22.71
N GLY A 93 -3.22 4.94 21.88
CA GLY A 93 -1.80 4.78 22.24
C GLY A 93 -1.29 5.87 23.18
N ALA A 94 -1.79 7.11 23.05
CA ALA A 94 -1.52 8.21 23.96
C ALA A 94 -2.67 9.23 23.96
N PRO A 95 -2.75 10.12 24.98
CA PRO A 95 -3.72 11.22 25.00
C PRO A 95 -3.56 12.12 23.77
N ASN A 96 -4.68 12.44 23.10
CA ASN A 96 -4.73 13.23 21.86
C ASN A 96 -3.99 12.62 20.66
N GLU A 97 -3.71 11.31 20.68
CA GLU A 97 -3.06 10.63 19.56
C GLU A 97 -4.04 9.86 18.66
N SER A 98 -4.04 10.19 17.37
CA SER A 98 -4.82 9.55 16.33
C SER A 98 -3.96 8.58 15.54
N PHE A 99 -4.60 7.70 14.75
CA PHE A 99 -3.87 6.73 13.93
C PHE A 99 -2.90 7.40 12.94
N TYR A 100 -3.29 8.53 12.34
CA TYR A 100 -2.45 9.28 11.41
C TYR A 100 -1.97 10.59 12.07
N MET A 101 -0.66 10.67 12.27
CA MET A 101 0.02 11.81 12.89
C MET A 101 1.21 12.26 12.06
N ARG A 102 1.83 13.36 12.47
CA ARG A 102 3.08 13.84 11.87
C ARG A 102 4.17 12.77 12.04
N ALA A 103 4.63 12.22 10.92
CA ALA A 103 5.76 11.30 10.92
C ALA A 103 7.09 12.02 10.66
N ASN A 104 7.10 12.94 9.68
CA ASN A 104 8.25 13.80 9.43
C ASN A 104 7.82 15.08 8.70
N VAL A 105 7.99 15.12 7.38
CA VAL A 105 7.54 16.20 6.48
C VAL A 105 6.15 15.93 5.86
N TRP A 106 5.50 14.86 6.29
CA TRP A 106 4.13 14.47 5.94
C TRP A 106 3.46 13.77 7.13
N CYS A 107 2.15 13.56 7.02
CA CYS A 107 1.39 12.76 7.96
C CYS A 107 1.28 11.29 7.55
N TRP A 108 1.48 10.40 8.52
CA TRP A 108 1.45 8.96 8.32
C TRP A 108 1.08 8.22 9.62
N ILE A 109 1.11 6.88 9.60
CA ILE A 109 0.76 6.05 10.76
C ILE A 109 1.65 6.44 11.96
N SER A 110 1.01 6.79 13.07
CA SER A 110 1.68 7.20 14.31
C SER A 110 2.61 6.11 14.86
N THR A 111 3.70 6.52 15.48
CA THR A 111 4.65 5.64 16.18
C THR A 111 4.06 4.98 17.43
N ALA A 112 2.99 5.53 18.01
CA ALA A 112 2.27 4.86 19.10
C ALA A 112 1.57 3.56 18.64
N TYR A 113 1.40 3.39 17.33
CA TYR A 113 0.81 2.21 16.72
C TYR A 113 1.85 1.41 15.91
N ASP A 114 3.09 1.32 16.40
CA ASP A 114 4.20 0.65 15.70
C ASP A 114 3.91 -0.80 15.29
N SER A 115 3.26 -1.59 16.17
CA SER A 115 2.86 -2.96 15.84
C SER A 115 1.86 -3.00 14.68
N TRP A 116 0.90 -2.06 14.65
CA TRP A 116 -0.03 -1.91 13.54
C TRP A 116 0.68 -1.43 12.28
N ARG A 117 1.62 -0.49 12.38
CA ARG A 117 2.42 -0.01 11.24
C ARG A 117 3.20 -1.15 10.58
N LEU A 118 3.82 -2.01 11.40
CA LEU A 118 4.54 -3.19 10.92
C LEU A 118 3.62 -4.18 10.22
N TRP A 119 2.50 -4.54 10.86
CA TRP A 119 1.60 -5.55 10.33
C TRP A 119 0.73 -5.05 9.17
N ALA A 120 0.10 -3.89 9.32
CA ALA A 120 -0.84 -3.35 8.35
C ALA A 120 -0.18 -2.83 7.07
N HIS A 121 1.09 -2.44 7.14
CA HIS A 121 1.76 -1.79 6.02
C HIS A 121 3.06 -2.51 5.63
N TYR A 122 4.07 -2.49 6.50
CA TYR A 122 5.41 -2.95 6.13
C TYR A 122 5.46 -4.43 5.76
N PHE A 123 4.82 -5.30 6.54
CA PHE A 123 4.81 -6.74 6.29
C PHE A 123 4.34 -7.07 4.86
N TRP A 124 3.19 -6.51 4.46
CA TRP A 124 2.59 -6.76 3.15
C TRP A 124 3.44 -6.19 2.01
N ILE A 125 4.01 -5.00 2.18
CA ILE A 125 4.90 -4.41 1.17
C ILE A 125 6.14 -5.30 0.97
N MET A 126 6.77 -5.78 2.05
CA MET A 126 7.96 -6.62 1.95
C MET A 126 7.66 -7.97 1.29
N VAL A 127 6.53 -8.59 1.63
CA VAL A 127 6.05 -9.82 0.98
C VAL A 127 5.79 -9.56 -0.51
N SER A 128 5.11 -8.46 -0.84
CA SER A 128 4.84 -8.06 -2.23
C SER A 128 6.11 -7.89 -3.05
N ILE A 129 7.11 -7.17 -2.52
CA ILE A 129 8.40 -6.97 -3.17
C ILE A 129 9.10 -8.31 -3.39
N ALA A 130 9.17 -9.16 -2.37
CA ALA A 130 9.82 -10.47 -2.47
C ALA A 130 9.19 -11.37 -3.54
N ILE A 131 7.85 -11.43 -3.58
CA ILE A 131 7.11 -12.21 -4.59
C ILE A 131 7.34 -11.62 -5.99
N THR A 132 7.17 -10.31 -6.16
CA THR A 132 7.30 -9.65 -7.46
C THR A 132 8.71 -9.81 -8.04
N VAL A 133 9.76 -9.56 -7.24
CA VAL A 133 11.16 -9.72 -7.68
C VAL A 133 11.43 -11.16 -8.10
N THR A 134 10.94 -12.13 -7.32
CA THR A 134 11.11 -13.56 -7.62
C THR A 134 10.43 -13.91 -8.95
N LEU A 135 9.14 -13.59 -9.09
CA LEU A 135 8.37 -13.95 -10.29
C LEU A 135 8.88 -13.27 -11.55
N TYR A 136 9.24 -11.98 -11.49
CA TYR A 136 9.81 -11.32 -12.65
C TYR A 136 11.20 -11.82 -13.01
N SER A 137 12.00 -12.25 -12.04
CA SER A 137 13.26 -12.95 -12.33
C SER A 137 13.00 -14.25 -13.10
N PHE A 138 12.02 -15.06 -12.68
CA PHE A 138 11.63 -16.28 -13.41
C PHE A 138 11.15 -15.99 -14.83
N VAL A 139 10.26 -14.99 -15.00
CA VAL A 139 9.77 -14.58 -16.32
C VAL A 139 10.92 -14.11 -17.20
N PHE A 140 11.84 -13.30 -16.67
CA PHE A 140 13.01 -12.83 -17.39
C PHE A 140 13.88 -14.00 -17.90
N PHE A 141 14.21 -14.96 -17.03
CA PHE A 141 15.01 -16.11 -17.44
C PHE A 141 14.29 -17.01 -18.46
N THR A 142 12.97 -17.14 -18.35
CA THR A 142 12.15 -17.91 -19.31
C THR A 142 12.20 -17.26 -20.70
N LEU A 143 11.95 -15.95 -20.77
CA LEU A 143 12.01 -15.19 -22.02
C LEU A 143 13.42 -15.17 -22.62
N TRP A 144 14.44 -15.04 -21.76
CA TRP A 144 15.83 -15.02 -22.20
C TRP A 144 16.26 -16.37 -22.80
N ARG A 145 15.82 -17.49 -22.24
CA ARG A 145 16.05 -18.84 -22.81
C ARG A 145 15.35 -19.00 -24.15
N GLN A 146 14.09 -18.56 -24.26
CA GLN A 146 13.34 -18.62 -25.51
C GLN A 146 13.97 -17.81 -26.64
N LYS A 147 14.54 -16.64 -26.35
CA LYS A 147 15.22 -15.81 -27.37
C LYS A 147 16.52 -16.43 -27.90
N ARG A 148 17.18 -17.27 -27.10
CA ARG A 148 18.46 -17.91 -27.46
C ARG A 148 18.31 -19.19 -28.27
N ASN A 149 17.14 -19.83 -28.19
CA ASN A 149 16.77 -20.99 -29.00
C ASN A 149 16.11 -20.53 -30.30
#